data_AF-A0AAQ3QCH2-F1
#
_entry.id   AF-A0AAQ3QCH2-F1
#
_cell.length_a   1.000
_cell.length_b   1.000
_cell.length_c   1.000
_cell.angle_alpha   90.00
_cell.angle_beta   90.00
_cell.angle_gamma   90.00
#
_symmetry.space_group_name_H-M   'P 1'
#
loop_
_entity.id
_entity.type
_entity.pdbx_description
1 polymer ?
#
loop_
_entity_poly.entity_id
_entity_poly.type
_entity_poly.pdbx_seq_one_letter_code
_entity_poly.pdbx_strand_id
1 'polypeptide(L)'
;MEMVALMEMVAADWLKSDKREDDLGGRPGGTVQKYAAQGGDEFFFIVNIQVPGSTTYSLALYYMMNMPVESGPLVENFVRGDDAYRNSRKTNWISSICLSGNVILDSEGIASAFRDYYATLLGKETKPLLHVKCNSIYEAHGLDLLCLDDPFTMTEVFEVIRRAKNFKTPGPDGLNMEFYKKFWPLIGN
;
A
#
# COMPACT_ATOMS: atom_id res chain seq x y z
N MET A 1 15.22 -3.39 -20.89
CA MET A 1 15.17 -3.01 -19.47
C MET A 1 13.88 -3.60 -18.96
N GLU A 2 13.94 -4.73 -18.24
CA GLU A 2 12.73 -5.33 -17.67
C GLU A 2 12.14 -4.36 -16.65
N MET A 3 10.93 -3.88 -16.91
CA MET A 3 10.14 -3.14 -15.93
C MET A 3 9.70 -4.15 -14.87
N VAL A 4 10.43 -4.23 -13.76
CA VAL A 4 10.00 -5.03 -12.61
C VAL A 4 8.71 -4.40 -12.12
N ALA A 5 7.58 -5.08 -12.30
CA ALA A 5 6.32 -4.64 -11.73
C ALA A 5 6.47 -4.61 -10.20
N LEU A 6 6.51 -3.41 -9.63
CA LEU A 6 6.67 -3.23 -8.19
C LEU A 6 5.31 -3.54 -7.53
N MET A 7 5.25 -4.63 -6.76
CA MET A 7 4.13 -4.92 -5.86
C MET A 7 4.37 -4.21 -4.54
N GLU A 8 3.48 -3.31 -4.15
CA GLU A 8 3.53 -2.63 -2.85
C GLU A 8 2.52 -3.26 -1.89
N MET A 9 2.93 -3.60 -0.67
CA MET A 9 1.99 -4.02 0.37
C MET A 9 1.27 -2.77 0.91
N VAL A 10 -0.05 -2.71 0.74
CA VAL A 10 -0.87 -1.54 1.10
C VAL A 10 -1.74 -1.75 2.34
N ALA A 11 -1.99 -3.01 2.73
CA ALA A 11 -2.73 -3.33 3.95
C ALA A 11 -2.43 -4.76 4.44
N ALA A 12 -2.72 -5.01 5.71
CA ALA A 12 -2.77 -6.34 6.30
C ALA A 12 -3.94 -6.42 7.30
N ASP A 13 -4.70 -7.52 7.26
CA ASP A 13 -5.79 -7.79 8.19
C ASP A 13 -5.56 -9.10 8.96
N TRP A 14 -5.91 -9.10 10.24
CA TRP A 14 -6.08 -10.32 11.03
C TRP A 14 -7.56 -10.65 11.17
N LEU A 15 -7.99 -11.76 10.58
CA LEU A 15 -9.37 -12.19 10.59
C LEU A 15 -9.54 -13.42 11.48
N LYS A 16 -10.64 -13.45 12.22
CA LYS A 16 -11.10 -14.59 13.02
C LYS A 16 -12.48 -14.98 12.52
N SER A 17 -12.67 -16.23 12.15
CA SER A 17 -13.93 -16.73 11.62
C SER A 17 -14.20 -18.17 12.04
N ASP A 18 -15.47 -18.55 12.09
CA ASP A 18 -15.93 -19.93 12.25
C ASP A 18 -15.96 -20.70 10.92
N LYS A 19 -15.76 -20.00 9.80
CA LYS A 19 -15.72 -20.56 8.46
C LYS A 19 -14.44 -20.19 7.72
N ARG A 20 -14.21 -20.87 6.60
CA ARG A 20 -13.18 -20.50 5.63
C ARG A 20 -13.53 -19.13 5.04
N GLU A 21 -12.54 -18.24 5.02
CA GLU A 21 -12.66 -16.92 4.41
C GLU A 21 -12.11 -16.93 2.98
N ASP A 22 -13.00 -16.92 2.00
CA ASP A 22 -12.69 -16.78 0.58
C ASP A 22 -13.13 -15.40 0.07
N ASP A 23 -12.67 -15.02 -1.13
CA ASP A 23 -13.07 -13.79 -1.82
C ASP A 23 -12.98 -12.52 -0.96
N LEU A 24 -11.83 -12.31 -0.32
CA LEU A 24 -11.59 -11.14 0.53
C LEU A 24 -11.70 -9.81 -0.24
N GLY A 25 -11.40 -9.82 -1.55
CA GLY A 25 -11.50 -8.64 -2.42
C GLY A 25 -12.95 -8.24 -2.74
N GLY A 26 -13.87 -9.19 -2.76
CA GLY A 26 -15.31 -8.96 -3.00
C GLY A 26 -16.09 -8.45 -1.78
N ARG A 27 -15.47 -8.39 -0.59
CA ARG A 27 -16.16 -8.01 0.64
C ARG A 27 -16.72 -6.58 0.58
N PRO A 28 -18.04 -6.39 0.79
CA PRO A 28 -18.64 -5.07 0.77
C PRO A 28 -17.96 -4.12 1.76
N GLY A 29 -17.55 -2.94 1.29
CA GLY A 29 -16.87 -1.94 2.10
C GLY A 29 -15.41 -2.26 2.49
N GLY A 30 -14.85 -3.37 1.99
CA GLY A 30 -13.44 -3.71 2.15
C GLY A 30 -12.50 -2.77 1.39
N THR A 31 -11.20 -2.83 1.69
CA THR A 31 -10.19 -1.95 1.09
C THR A 31 -10.22 -2.00 -0.43
N VAL A 32 -10.25 -3.20 -1.03
CA VAL A 32 -10.30 -3.37 -2.49
C VAL A 32 -11.57 -2.77 -3.10
N GLN A 33 -12.74 -2.97 -2.49
CA GLN A 33 -13.99 -2.37 -2.98
C GLN A 33 -13.97 -0.84 -2.92
N LYS A 34 -13.32 -0.25 -1.91
CA LYS A 34 -13.17 1.22 -1.80
C LYS A 34 -12.29 1.79 -2.91
N TYR A 35 -11.20 1.11 -3.27
CA TYR A 35 -10.37 1.51 -4.42
C TYR A 35 -11.08 1.29 -5.74
N ALA A 36 -11.76 0.15 -5.91
CA ALA A 36 -12.55 -0.14 -7.11
C ALA A 36 -13.64 0.92 -7.36
N ALA A 37 -14.28 1.44 -6.31
CA ALA A 37 -15.27 2.51 -6.40
C ALA A 37 -14.71 3.84 -6.91
N GLN A 38 -13.39 4.04 -6.84
CA GLN A 38 -12.71 5.23 -7.38
C GLN A 38 -12.42 5.11 -8.88
N GLY A 39 -12.55 3.90 -9.45
CA GLY A 39 -12.42 3.66 -10.90
C GLY A 39 -10.98 3.67 -11.42
N GLY A 40 -9.99 3.41 -10.56
CA GLY A 40 -8.59 3.30 -10.99
C GLY A 40 -8.26 1.96 -11.66
N ASP A 41 -7.09 1.90 -12.29
CA ASP A 41 -6.58 0.74 -13.03
C ASP A 41 -5.69 -0.17 -12.16
N GLU A 42 -5.66 0.05 -10.84
CA GLU A 42 -4.81 -0.71 -9.94
C GLU A 42 -5.26 -2.17 -9.83
N PHE A 43 -4.28 -3.07 -9.90
CA PHE A 43 -4.51 -4.48 -9.66
C PHE A 43 -4.19 -4.84 -8.20
N PHE A 44 -5.15 -5.46 -7.52
CA PHE A 44 -4.96 -5.98 -6.16
C PHE A 44 -4.69 -7.48 -6.17
N PHE A 45 -3.59 -7.87 -5.54
CA PHE A 45 -3.25 -9.26 -5.27
C PHE A 45 -3.32 -9.52 -3.76
N ILE A 46 -4.22 -10.41 -3.35
CA ILE A 46 -4.43 -10.73 -1.93
C ILE A 46 -3.86 -12.10 -1.63
N VAL A 47 -2.90 -12.15 -0.70
CA VAL A 47 -2.40 -13.40 -0.15
C VAL A 47 -3.12 -13.66 1.16
N ASN A 48 -3.95 -14.70 1.19
CA ASN A 48 -4.66 -15.12 2.39
C ASN A 48 -4.03 -16.39 2.97
N ILE A 49 -3.35 -16.26 4.11
CA ILE A 49 -2.79 -17.39 4.84
C ILE A 49 -3.83 -17.82 5.88
N GLN A 50 -4.50 -18.93 5.59
CA GLN A 50 -5.53 -19.48 6.48
C GLN A 50 -4.95 -20.61 7.32
N VAL A 51 -5.12 -20.50 8.64
CA VAL A 51 -4.76 -21.57 9.56
C VAL A 51 -6.04 -22.22 10.08
N PRO A 52 -6.32 -23.47 9.67
CA PRO A 52 -7.53 -24.17 10.06
C PRO A 52 -7.49 -24.60 11.53
N GLY A 53 -8.66 -24.58 12.18
CA GLY A 53 -8.86 -24.97 13.58
C GLY A 53 -10.34 -24.88 13.97
N SER A 54 -10.67 -25.10 15.25
CA SER A 54 -12.04 -24.90 15.77
C SER A 54 -12.52 -23.45 15.61
N THR A 55 -11.58 -22.52 15.57
CA THR A 55 -11.72 -21.18 15.00
C THR A 55 -10.67 -21.06 13.92
N THR A 56 -11.07 -20.62 12.73
CA THR A 56 -10.14 -20.33 11.64
C THR A 56 -9.56 -18.94 11.82
N TYR A 57 -8.24 -18.85 11.72
CA TYR A 57 -7.53 -17.57 11.67
C TYR A 57 -7.04 -17.32 10.25
N SER A 58 -7.07 -16.08 9.81
CA SER A 58 -6.59 -15.70 8.48
C SER A 58 -5.75 -14.43 8.58
N LEU A 59 -4.52 -14.50 8.06
CA LEU A 59 -3.69 -13.33 7.81
C LEU A 59 -3.83 -12.97 6.33
N ALA A 60 -4.50 -11.87 6.06
CA ALA A 60 -4.69 -11.35 4.71
C ALA A 60 -3.69 -10.23 4.45
N LEU A 61 -2.87 -10.38 3.41
CA LEU A 61 -1.89 -9.39 2.96
C LEU A 61 -2.34 -8.85 1.60
N TYR A 62 -2.54 -7.54 1.52
CA TYR A 62 -3.03 -6.87 0.33
C TYR A 62 -1.86 -6.19 -0.38
N TYR A 63 -1.59 -6.64 -1.60
CA TYR A 63 -0.59 -6.05 -2.48
C TYR A 63 -1.30 -5.31 -3.61
N MET A 64 -0.80 -4.13 -3.96
CA MET A 64 -1.27 -3.30 -5.05
C MET A 64 -0.18 -3.17 -6.10
N MET A 65 -0.59 -3.14 -7.37
CA MET A 65 0.28 -2.89 -8.51
C MET A 65 -0.13 -1.60 -9.19
N ASN A 66 0.82 -0.67 -9.29
CA ASN A 66 0.62 0.69 -9.80
C ASN A 66 0.84 0.77 -11.32
N MET A 67 1.20 -0.36 -11.93
CA MET A 67 1.40 -0.53 -13.37
C MET A 67 0.47 -1.65 -13.84
N PRO A 68 -0.07 -1.54 -15.07
CA PRO A 68 -0.75 -2.68 -15.70
C PRO A 68 0.20 -3.87 -15.67
N VAL A 69 -0.32 -5.05 -15.36
CA VAL A 69 0.48 -6.27 -15.34
C VAL A 69 1.02 -6.51 -16.76
N GLU A 70 2.26 -6.12 -17.04
CA GLU A 70 3.01 -6.60 -18.22
C GLU A 70 3.32 -8.08 -17.97
N SER A 71 2.37 -8.91 -18.36
CA SER A 71 2.19 -10.24 -17.79
C SER A 71 3.06 -11.27 -18.49
N GLY A 72 3.93 -11.93 -17.73
CA GLY A 72 4.28 -13.31 -18.06
C GLY A 72 3.01 -14.19 -18.06
N PRO A 73 2.98 -15.28 -18.85
CA PRO A 73 1.77 -16.06 -19.11
C PRO A 73 1.09 -16.59 -17.85
N LEU A 74 1.83 -16.74 -16.74
CA LEU A 74 1.31 -17.32 -15.51
C LEU A 74 0.40 -16.37 -14.71
N VAL A 75 0.75 -15.07 -14.65
CA VAL A 75 -0.09 -14.04 -13.99
C VAL A 75 -1.25 -13.69 -14.90
N GLU A 76 -1.03 -13.60 -16.22
CA GLU A 76 -2.12 -13.34 -17.17
C GLU A 76 -3.20 -14.41 -17.09
N ASN A 77 -2.80 -15.69 -17.11
CA ASN A 77 -3.73 -16.81 -17.00
C ASN A 77 -4.41 -16.84 -15.62
N PHE A 78 -3.76 -16.32 -14.57
CA PHE A 78 -4.40 -16.24 -13.25
C PHE A 78 -5.47 -15.14 -13.20
N VAL A 79 -5.18 -13.97 -13.78
CA VAL A 79 -6.09 -12.82 -13.83
C VAL A 79 -7.26 -13.10 -14.78
N ARG A 80 -6.97 -13.51 -16.01
CA ARG A 80 -7.97 -13.74 -17.07
C ARG A 80 -8.61 -15.13 -17.04
N GLY A 81 -8.01 -16.09 -16.34
CA GLY A 81 -8.51 -17.46 -16.25
C GLY A 81 -9.79 -17.57 -15.41
N ASP A 82 -10.38 -18.76 -15.43
CA ASP A 82 -11.58 -19.08 -14.66
C ASP A 82 -11.26 -19.54 -13.23
N ASP A 83 -12.30 -19.70 -12.43
CA ASP A 83 -12.17 -20.18 -11.06
C ASP A 83 -11.63 -21.62 -11.01
N ALA A 84 -11.81 -22.43 -12.06
CA ALA A 84 -11.24 -23.77 -12.10
C ALA A 84 -9.71 -23.71 -12.16
N TYR A 85 -9.14 -22.84 -13.00
CA TYR A 85 -7.69 -22.60 -13.08
C TYR A 85 -7.14 -22.04 -11.76
N ARG A 86 -7.80 -21.03 -11.17
CA ARG A 86 -7.39 -20.43 -9.89
C ARG A 86 -7.44 -21.44 -8.75
N ASN A 87 -8.48 -22.28 -8.73
CA ASN A 87 -8.69 -23.29 -7.69
C ASN A 87 -7.94 -24.60 -7.93
N SER A 88 -7.39 -24.85 -9.12
CA SER A 88 -6.63 -26.07 -9.42
C SER A 88 -5.35 -26.21 -8.56
N ARG A 89 -4.83 -25.10 -8.04
CA ARG A 89 -3.62 -25.04 -7.21
C ARG A 89 -3.89 -25.13 -5.71
N LYS A 90 -5.04 -25.67 -5.30
CA LYS A 90 -5.50 -25.86 -3.91
C LYS A 90 -4.68 -26.85 -3.06
N THR A 91 -3.49 -27.24 -3.48
CA THR A 91 -2.61 -28.20 -2.79
C THR A 91 -1.45 -27.53 -2.02
N ASN A 92 -1.47 -26.21 -1.84
CA ASN A 92 -0.46 -25.51 -1.04
C ASN A 92 -0.85 -25.52 0.43
N TRP A 93 -0.33 -26.49 1.18
CA TRP A 93 -0.50 -26.62 2.62
C TRP A 93 0.87 -26.46 3.30
N ILE A 94 0.91 -25.71 4.39
CA ILE A 94 2.10 -25.63 5.24
C ILE A 94 2.00 -26.77 6.26
N SER A 95 2.74 -27.85 6.04
CA SER A 95 2.75 -29.03 6.91
C SER A 95 3.72 -28.91 8.09
N SER A 96 4.65 -27.95 8.03
CA SER A 96 5.64 -27.73 9.07
C SER A 96 6.28 -26.36 8.94
N ILE A 97 6.70 -25.78 10.05
CA ILE A 97 7.56 -24.60 10.09
C ILE A 97 8.74 -24.85 11.04
N CYS A 98 9.88 -24.23 10.78
CA CYS A 98 11.03 -24.27 11.68
C CYS A 98 11.24 -22.89 12.31
N LEU A 99 11.07 -22.79 13.63
CA LEU A 99 11.30 -21.56 14.40
C LEU A 99 12.44 -21.77 15.38
N SER A 100 13.50 -20.97 15.26
CA SER A 100 14.65 -20.99 16.17
C SER A 100 15.27 -22.39 16.35
N GLY A 101 15.25 -23.21 15.29
CA GLY A 101 15.77 -24.59 15.29
C GLY A 101 14.76 -25.67 15.72
N ASN A 102 13.57 -25.29 16.17
CA ASN A 102 12.50 -26.22 16.54
C ASN A 102 11.51 -26.39 15.38
N VAL A 103 11.23 -27.62 15.00
CA VAL A 103 10.23 -27.95 13.97
C VAL A 103 8.87 -28.09 14.63
N ILE A 104 7.90 -27.31 14.15
CA ILE A 104 6.50 -27.33 14.57
C ILE A 104 5.68 -27.97 13.46
N LEU A 105 4.89 -28.98 13.80
CA LEU A 105 4.15 -29.81 12.84
C LEU A 105 2.63 -29.72 13.01
N ASP A 106 2.15 -29.35 14.19
CA ASP A 106 0.72 -29.26 14.48
C ASP A 106 0.15 -27.90 14.05
N SER A 107 -1.12 -27.90 13.66
CA SER A 107 -1.79 -26.71 13.11
C SER A 107 -1.92 -25.57 14.13
N GLU A 108 -2.05 -25.88 15.42
CA GLU A 108 -2.18 -24.89 16.48
C GLU A 108 -0.84 -24.19 16.75
N GLY A 109 0.24 -24.95 16.84
CA GLY A 109 1.60 -24.44 16.93
C GLY A 109 1.98 -23.59 15.72
N ILE A 110 1.65 -24.05 14.50
CA ILE A 110 1.84 -23.26 13.28
C ILE A 110 1.01 -21.96 13.36
N ALA A 111 -0.25 -22.02 13.79
CA ALA A 111 -1.09 -20.82 13.94
C ALA A 111 -0.48 -19.80 14.91
N SER A 112 -0.06 -20.26 16.09
CA SER A 112 0.52 -19.41 17.13
C SER A 112 1.81 -18.77 16.65
N ALA A 113 2.69 -19.56 16.04
CA ALA A 113 3.94 -19.09 15.45
C ALA A 113 3.74 -17.96 14.43
N PHE A 114 2.82 -18.15 13.48
CA PHE A 114 2.48 -17.11 12.50
C PHE A 114 1.92 -15.87 13.20
N ARG A 115 0.98 -16.04 14.14
CA ARG A 115 0.42 -14.93 14.91
C ARG A 115 1.50 -14.13 15.63
N ASP A 116 2.36 -14.79 16.39
CA ASP A 116 3.35 -14.15 17.25
C ASP A 116 4.42 -13.43 16.43
N TYR A 117 4.87 -14.05 15.33
CA TYR A 117 5.82 -13.43 14.41
C TYR A 117 5.24 -12.17 13.77
N TYR A 118 4.05 -12.26 13.15
CA TYR A 118 3.46 -11.12 12.45
C TYR A 118 2.91 -10.05 13.40
N ALA A 119 2.43 -10.41 14.60
CA ALA A 119 2.08 -9.43 15.63
C ALA A 119 3.31 -8.64 16.11
N THR A 120 4.49 -9.26 16.09
CA THR A 120 5.75 -8.57 16.39
C THR A 120 6.20 -7.71 15.21
N LEU A 121 6.14 -8.24 13.99
CA LEU A 121 6.60 -7.58 12.76
C LEU A 121 5.75 -6.35 12.40
N LEU A 122 4.43 -6.46 12.47
CA LEU A 122 3.49 -5.39 12.14
C LEU A 122 3.26 -4.42 13.32
N GLY A 123 3.82 -4.75 14.48
CA GLY A 123 3.67 -3.99 15.72
C GLY A 123 2.39 -4.35 16.48
N LYS A 124 2.46 -4.28 17.82
CA LYS A 124 1.26 -4.27 18.68
C LYS A 124 0.40 -3.06 18.33
N GLU A 125 -0.93 -3.20 18.40
CA GLU A 125 -1.84 -2.06 18.49
C GLU A 125 -1.31 -1.10 19.56
N THR A 126 -0.64 -0.05 19.11
CA THR A 126 -0.43 1.10 19.96
C THR A 126 -1.73 1.85 19.90
N LYS A 127 -2.30 2.19 21.07
CA LYS A 127 -3.27 3.28 21.12
C LYS A 127 -2.59 4.43 20.37
N PRO A 128 -3.14 4.93 19.25
CA PRO A 128 -2.47 5.97 18.49
C PRO A 128 -2.13 7.07 19.50
N LEU A 129 -0.85 7.33 19.74
CA LEU A 129 -0.45 8.45 20.61
C LEU A 129 -1.06 9.74 20.07
N LEU A 130 -1.38 9.75 18.78
CA LEU A 130 -2.11 10.78 18.08
C LEU A 130 -3.14 10.14 17.15
N HIS A 131 -4.43 10.25 17.49
CA HIS A 131 -5.48 10.08 16.48
C HIS A 131 -5.57 11.40 15.71
N VAL A 132 -4.78 11.51 14.64
CA VAL A 132 -4.87 12.65 13.74
C VAL A 132 -6.17 12.53 12.97
N LYS A 133 -7.21 13.24 13.40
CA LYS A 133 -8.36 13.51 12.56
C LYS A 133 -7.92 14.52 11.51
N CYS A 134 -7.47 14.05 10.34
CA CYS A 134 -6.99 14.94 9.28
C CYS A 134 -8.00 16.04 8.94
N ASN A 135 -9.30 15.75 8.94
CA ASN A 135 -10.35 16.74 8.74
C ASN A 135 -10.40 17.81 9.84
N SER A 136 -10.16 17.45 11.10
CA SER A 136 -10.16 18.42 12.20
C SER A 136 -8.91 19.31 12.23
N ILE A 137 -7.87 18.99 11.45
CA ILE A 137 -6.73 19.90 11.25
C ILE A 137 -7.18 21.14 10.49
N TYR A 138 -8.12 20.99 9.55
CA TYR A 138 -8.61 22.07 8.70
C TYR A 138 -9.87 22.75 9.26
N GLU A 139 -10.72 22.01 9.99
CA GLU A 139 -11.94 22.54 10.61
C GLU A 139 -11.67 23.60 11.70
N ALA A 140 -10.54 23.51 12.41
CA ALA A 140 -10.24 24.40 13.55
C ALA A 140 -9.92 25.85 13.15
N HIS A 141 -9.66 26.12 11.86
CA HIS A 141 -9.10 27.39 11.43
C HIS A 141 -9.96 28.20 10.46
N GLY A 142 -11.16 27.72 10.08
CA GLY A 142 -12.01 28.43 9.11
C GLY A 142 -11.20 28.83 7.87
N LEU A 143 -10.35 27.92 7.40
CA LEU A 143 -9.39 28.22 6.34
C LEU A 143 -10.17 28.48 5.06
N ASP A 144 -10.04 29.69 4.54
CA ASP A 144 -10.46 30.02 3.19
C ASP A 144 -9.53 29.30 2.22
N LEU A 145 -9.95 28.11 1.76
CA LEU A 145 -9.18 27.28 0.84
C LEU A 145 -9.27 27.79 -0.60
N LEU A 146 -10.09 28.82 -0.88
CA LEU A 146 -10.19 29.40 -2.22
C LEU A 146 -8.84 29.97 -2.68
N CYS A 147 -8.00 30.45 -1.74
CA CYS A 147 -6.67 30.95 -2.04
C CYS A 147 -5.68 29.86 -2.50
N LEU A 148 -5.99 28.58 -2.31
CA LEU A 148 -5.16 27.47 -2.82
C LEU A 148 -5.41 27.21 -4.31
N ASP A 149 -6.55 27.66 -4.84
CA ASP A 149 -6.88 27.60 -6.27
C ASP A 149 -6.44 28.87 -7.01
N ASP A 150 -6.02 29.92 -6.28
CA ASP A 150 -5.54 31.15 -6.88
C ASP A 150 -4.20 30.92 -7.62
N PRO A 151 -4.01 31.56 -8.80
CA PRO A 151 -2.73 31.51 -9.48
C PRO A 151 -1.60 32.10 -8.61
N PHE A 152 -0.44 31.44 -8.58
CA PHE A 152 0.72 31.95 -7.87
C PHE A 152 1.08 33.36 -8.33
N THR A 153 1.28 34.27 -7.38
CA THR A 153 1.76 35.61 -7.67
C THR A 153 3.28 35.59 -7.95
N MET A 154 3.74 36.50 -8.82
CA MET A 154 5.18 36.62 -9.09
C MET A 154 6.01 36.96 -7.84
N THR A 155 5.41 37.63 -6.85
CA THR A 155 6.05 37.89 -5.56
C THR A 155 6.26 36.62 -4.76
N GLU A 156 5.29 35.72 -4.71
CA GLU A 156 5.42 34.42 -4.04
C GLU A 156 6.48 33.54 -4.70
N VAL A 157 6.44 33.46 -6.03
CA VAL A 157 7.43 32.68 -6.79
C VAL A 157 8.85 33.21 -6.53
N PHE A 158 9.02 34.54 -6.55
CA PHE A 158 10.30 35.17 -6.24
C PHE A 158 10.76 34.88 -4.81
N GLU A 159 9.88 34.99 -3.81
CA GLU A 159 10.20 34.70 -2.42
C GLU A 159 10.65 33.24 -2.23
N VAL A 160 9.97 32.30 -2.88
CA VAL A 160 10.31 30.87 -2.84
C VAL A 160 11.69 30.63 -3.42
N ILE A 161 11.97 31.17 -4.61
CA ILE A 161 13.27 31.02 -5.27
C ILE A 161 14.37 31.64 -4.41
N ARG A 162 14.13 32.81 -3.82
CA ARG A 162 15.09 33.47 -2.92
C ARG A 162 15.42 32.63 -1.69
N ARG A 163 14.41 32.03 -1.04
CA ARG A 163 14.54 31.26 0.21
C ARG A 163 14.99 29.82 0.01
N ALA A 164 14.84 29.24 -1.18
CA ALA A 164 15.20 27.86 -1.44
C ALA A 164 16.69 27.59 -1.15
N LYS A 165 17.04 26.41 -0.63
CA LYS A 165 18.45 26.04 -0.40
C LYS A 165 19.17 25.86 -1.75
N ASN A 166 20.44 26.28 -1.82
CA ASN A 166 21.32 25.96 -2.94
C ASN A 166 21.63 24.45 -2.94
N PHE A 167 22.03 23.90 -4.09
CA PHE A 167 22.40 22.49 -4.26
C PHE A 167 21.25 21.48 -4.11
N LYS A 168 19.99 21.90 -4.27
CA LYS A 168 18.91 20.96 -4.51
C LYS A 168 19.14 20.24 -5.84
N THR A 169 18.81 18.94 -5.87
CA THR A 169 18.84 18.11 -7.08
C THR A 169 18.10 18.81 -8.21
N PRO A 170 18.65 18.83 -9.45
CA PRO A 170 17.99 19.44 -10.59
C PRO A 170 16.60 18.85 -10.85
N GLY A 171 15.70 19.68 -11.38
CA GLY A 171 14.39 19.23 -11.84
C GLY A 171 14.49 18.42 -13.15
N PRO A 172 13.34 18.04 -13.74
CA PRO A 172 13.29 17.40 -15.05
C PRO A 172 13.95 18.22 -16.17
N ASP A 173 14.09 19.54 -15.96
CA ASP A 173 14.79 20.50 -16.82
C ASP A 173 16.33 20.44 -16.74
N GLY A 174 16.88 19.70 -15.78
CA GLY A 174 18.33 19.62 -15.55
C GLY A 174 18.94 20.88 -14.91
N LEU A 175 18.14 21.86 -14.53
CA LEU A 175 18.60 23.12 -13.92
C LEU A 175 18.49 23.05 -12.40
N ASN A 176 19.53 23.52 -11.71
CA ASN A 176 19.56 23.56 -10.25
C ASN A 176 19.03 24.90 -9.71
N MET A 177 18.77 24.96 -8.39
CA MET A 177 18.25 26.17 -7.75
C MET A 177 19.19 27.38 -7.83
N GLU A 178 20.50 27.16 -8.02
CA GLU A 178 21.45 28.27 -8.19
C GLU A 178 21.28 28.97 -9.53
N PHE A 179 20.95 28.22 -10.59
CA PHE A 179 20.58 28.78 -11.88
C PHE A 179 19.37 29.72 -11.73
N TYR A 180 18.28 29.22 -11.14
CA TYR A 180 17.05 30.00 -10.97
C TYR A 180 17.27 31.28 -10.16
N LYS A 181 18.01 31.20 -9.04
CA LYS A 181 18.34 32.39 -8.25
C LYS A 181 19.18 33.41 -9.01
N LYS A 182 20.16 32.94 -9.80
CA LYS A 182 21.07 33.82 -10.54
C LYS A 182 20.39 34.50 -11.72
N PHE A 183 19.53 33.77 -12.43
CA PHE A 183 18.94 34.23 -13.68
C PHE A 183 17.49 34.70 -13.55
N TRP A 184 16.89 34.67 -12.35
CA TRP A 184 15.52 35.14 -12.11
C TRP A 184 15.20 36.52 -12.72
N PRO A 185 16.08 37.55 -12.64
CA PRO A 185 15.81 38.85 -13.27
C PRO A 185 15.61 38.81 -14.79
N LEU A 186 16.00 37.71 -15.46
CA LEU A 186 15.89 37.52 -16.91
C LEU A 186 14.74 36.59 -17.31
N ILE A 187 14.40 35.61 -16.47
CA ILE A 187 13.42 34.55 -16.79
C ILE A 187 12.10 34.65 -16.00
N GLY A 188 12.05 35.47 -14.95
CA GLY A 188 10.91 35.57 -14.02
C GLY A 188 9.90 36.67 -14.38
N ASN A 189 9.82 37.07 -15.65
CA ASN A 189 8.86 38.05 -16.17
C ASN A 189 7.72 37.36 -16.92
#